data_AF-A0A259C6F7-F1
#
_entry.id   AF-A0A259C6F7-F1
#
_cell.length_a   1.000
_cell.length_b   1.000
_cell.length_c   1.000
_cell.angle_alpha   90.00
_cell.angle_beta   90.00
_cell.angle_gamma   90.00
#
_symmetry.space_group_name_H-M   'P 1'
#
loop_
_entity.id
_entity.type
_entity.pdbx_description
1 polymer ?
#
loop_
_entity_poly.entity_id
_entity_poly.type
_entity_poly.pdbx_seq_one_letter_code
_entity_poly.pdbx_strand_id
1 'polypeptide(L)'
;MSALRTAVTLTGGIALLAATGIDAISVIGRNVGLPFRGSIELVQVAVLVAGTLALLVATVDRSHAKVHLLVDRMSETARRLLDRVSALLGAVFFAALLAGSVWLMADLWDGHEQSEVVGVSWRAMRLFANVVLAAIVLALLGQAFRRRKP
;
A
#
# COMPACT_ATOMS: atom_id res chain seq x y z
N MET A 1 -14.12 -10.15 -13.30
CA MET A 1 -13.12 -9.27 -12.63
C MET A 1 -12.39 -8.50 -13.73
N SER A 2 -12.15 -7.19 -13.61
CA SER A 2 -11.41 -6.45 -14.65
C SER A 2 -9.96 -6.96 -14.72
N ALA A 3 -9.40 -7.08 -15.93
CA ALA A 3 -8.04 -7.59 -16.13
C ALA A 3 -7.00 -6.83 -15.29
N LEU A 4 -7.17 -5.51 -15.15
CA LEU A 4 -6.32 -4.65 -14.32
C LEU A 4 -6.34 -5.04 -12.83
N ARG A 5 -7.52 -5.37 -12.27
CA ARG A 5 -7.63 -5.77 -10.87
C ARG A 5 -6.92 -7.09 -10.62
N THR A 6 -7.11 -8.07 -11.51
CA THR A 6 -6.42 -9.35 -11.43
C THR A 6 -4.90 -9.18 -11.52
N ALA A 7 -4.42 -8.32 -12.43
CA ALA A 7 -3.00 -8.02 -12.53
C ALA A 7 -2.45 -7.41 -11.24
N VAL A 8 -3.09 -6.38 -10.68
CA VAL A 8 -2.67 -5.74 -9.42
C VAL A 8 -2.62 -6.74 -8.27
N THR A 9 -3.65 -7.58 -8.10
CA THR A 9 -3.68 -8.60 -7.04
C THR A 9 -2.58 -9.65 -7.23
N LEU A 10 -2.36 -10.13 -8.46
CA LEU A 10 -1.32 -11.11 -8.74
C LEU A 10 0.07 -10.52 -8.50
N THR A 11 0.34 -9.30 -8.97
CA THR A 11 1.62 -8.62 -8.74
C THR A 11 1.89 -8.45 -7.24
N GLY A 12 0.90 -7.98 -6.48
CA GLY A 12 1.03 -7.85 -5.02
C GLY A 12 1.24 -9.19 -4.32
N GLY A 13 0.52 -10.24 -4.74
CA GLY A 13 0.65 -11.59 -4.19
C GLY A 13 2.00 -12.24 -4.49
N ILE A 14 2.50 -12.10 -5.72
CA ILE A 14 3.83 -12.57 -6.12
C ILE A 14 4.91 -11.84 -5.30
N ALA A 15 4.78 -10.52 -5.13
CA ALA A 15 5.71 -9.75 -4.31
C ALA A 15 5.70 -10.22 -2.84
N LEU A 16 4.54 -10.54 -2.27
CA LEU A 16 4.44 -11.07 -0.91
C LEU A 16 5.09 -12.45 -0.76
N LEU A 17 4.89 -13.34 -1.74
CA LEU A 17 5.54 -14.64 -1.77
C LEU A 17 7.07 -14.51 -1.92
N ALA A 18 7.53 -13.55 -2.74
CA ALA A 18 8.94 -13.24 -2.88
C ALA A 18 9.54 -12.75 -1.55
N ALA A 19 8.89 -11.81 -0.85
CA ALA A 19 9.33 -11.34 0.47
C ALA A 19 9.46 -12.51 1.45
N THR A 20 8.43 -13.37 1.53
CA THR A 20 8.41 -14.56 2.39
C THR A 20 9.54 -15.53 2.06
N GLY A 21 9.76 -15.79 0.77
CA GLY A 21 10.83 -16.68 0.31
C GLY A 21 12.22 -16.14 0.61
N ILE A 22 12.45 -14.84 0.37
CA ILE A 22 13.73 -14.17 0.68
C ILE A 22 14.01 -14.23 2.18
N ASP A 23 13.03 -13.94 3.03
CA ASP A 23 13.19 -14.01 4.48
C ASP A 23 13.48 -15.44 4.95
N ALA A 24 12.77 -16.44 4.42
CA ALA A 24 13.01 -17.84 4.73
C ALA A 24 14.44 -18.26 4.35
N ILE A 25 14.88 -17.95 3.13
CA ILE A 25 16.25 -18.21 2.66
C ILE A 25 17.27 -17.47 3.53
N SER A 26 16.99 -16.22 3.91
CA SER A 26 17.87 -15.41 4.75
C SER A 26 18.05 -16.02 6.15
N VAL A 27 16.98 -16.53 6.75
CA VAL A 27 17.03 -17.24 8.03
C VAL A 27 17.79 -18.56 7.91
N ILE A 28 17.52 -19.37 6.89
CA ILE A 28 18.24 -20.64 6.66
C ILE A 28 19.73 -20.35 6.44
N GLY A 29 20.05 -19.38 5.58
CA GLY A 29 21.41 -18.96 5.28
C GLY A 29 22.21 -18.57 6.52
N ARG A 30 21.61 -17.81 7.44
CA ARG A 30 22.23 -17.49 8.74
C ARG A 30 22.52 -18.72 9.59
N ASN A 31 21.64 -19.73 9.56
CA ASN A 31 21.83 -20.96 10.34
C ASN A 31 22.88 -21.92 9.74
N VAL A 32 23.07 -21.92 8.42
CA VAL A 32 24.04 -22.78 7.73
C VAL A 32 25.40 -22.10 7.46
N GLY A 33 25.61 -20.89 7.98
CA GLY A 33 26.86 -20.13 7.83
C GLY A 33 27.03 -19.43 6.46
N LEU A 34 25.99 -19.38 5.63
CA LEU A 34 25.95 -18.71 4.32
C LEU A 34 24.93 -17.56 4.35
N PRO A 35 25.24 -16.42 4.98
CA PRO A 35 24.28 -15.32 5.12
C PRO A 35 23.91 -14.70 3.76
N PHE A 36 22.61 -14.57 3.49
CA PHE A 36 22.12 -13.94 2.27
C PHE A 36 22.21 -12.41 2.36
N ARG A 37 23.31 -11.87 1.83
CA ARG A 37 23.57 -10.42 1.76
C ARG A 37 22.55 -9.72 0.85
N GLY A 38 22.08 -8.55 1.26
CA GLY A 38 21.08 -7.78 0.51
C GLY A 38 19.63 -8.27 0.69
N SER A 39 19.39 -9.31 1.49
CA SER A 39 18.03 -9.82 1.75
C SER A 39 17.09 -8.76 2.32
N ILE A 40 17.58 -7.89 3.21
CA ILE A 40 16.78 -6.79 3.79
C ILE A 40 16.29 -5.83 2.69
N GLU A 41 17.18 -5.41 1.79
CA GLU A 41 16.86 -4.46 0.73
C GLU A 41 15.85 -5.05 -0.26
N LEU A 42 16.01 -6.33 -0.62
CA LEU A 42 15.08 -7.05 -1.48
C LEU A 42 13.70 -7.21 -0.83
N VAL A 43 13.66 -7.51 0.47
CA VAL A 43 12.41 -7.62 1.24
C VAL A 43 11.72 -6.26 1.33
N GLN A 44 12.45 -5.17 1.55
CA GLN A 44 11.88 -3.82 1.57
C GLN A 44 11.17 -3.48 0.25
N VAL A 45 11.78 -3.79 -0.90
CA VAL A 45 11.16 -3.61 -2.22
C VAL A 45 9.91 -4.47 -2.37
N ALA A 46 10.02 -5.76 -2.03
CA ALA A 46 8.92 -6.71 -2.18
C ALA A 46 7.72 -6.33 -1.28
N VAL A 47 7.98 -5.96 -0.03
CA VAL A 47 6.96 -5.52 0.93
C VAL A 47 6.34 -4.19 0.53
N LEU A 48 7.13 -3.25 -0.02
CA LEU A 48 6.59 -1.99 -0.53
C LEU A 48 5.56 -2.26 -1.63
N VAL A 49 5.90 -3.10 -2.62
CA VAL A 49 5.00 -3.46 -3.71
C VAL A 49 3.78 -4.22 -3.19
N ALA A 50 3.98 -5.27 -2.39
CA ALA A 50 2.90 -6.07 -1.84
C ALA A 50 1.94 -5.24 -0.98
N GLY A 51 2.47 -4.46 -0.05
CA GLY A 51 1.71 -3.69 0.92
C GLY A 51 0.90 -2.57 0.26
N THR A 52 1.53 -1.76 -0.60
CA THR A 52 0.85 -0.64 -1.25
C THR A 52 -0.24 -1.10 -2.21
N LEU A 53 -0.02 -2.16 -2.99
CA LEU A 53 -1.03 -2.72 -3.87
C LEU A 53 -2.18 -3.40 -3.09
N ALA A 54 -1.87 -4.08 -1.98
CA ALA A 54 -2.91 -4.65 -1.11
C ALA A 54 -3.79 -3.54 -0.50
N LEU A 55 -3.19 -2.43 -0.05
CA LEU A 55 -3.93 -1.26 0.44
C LEU A 55 -4.83 -0.66 -0.65
N LEU A 56 -4.33 -0.54 -1.89
CA LEU A 56 -5.12 -0.04 -3.01
C LEU A 56 -6.32 -0.94 -3.30
N VAL A 57 -6.11 -2.26 -3.41
CA VAL A 57 -7.19 -3.22 -3.66
C VAL A 57 -8.22 -3.19 -2.53
N ALA A 58 -7.77 -3.23 -1.28
CA ALA A 58 -8.66 -3.14 -0.12
C ALA A 58 -9.49 -1.86 -0.09
N THR A 59 -8.88 -0.73 -0.50
CA THR A 59 -9.56 0.57 -0.60
C THR A 59 -10.63 0.55 -1.69
N VAL A 60 -10.30 0.04 -2.88
CA VAL A 60 -11.24 -0.05 -4.01
C VAL A 60 -12.40 -0.99 -3.70
N ASP A 61 -12.13 -2.13 -3.07
CA ASP A 61 -13.14 -3.12 -2.70
C ASP A 61 -13.97 -2.71 -1.47
N ARG A 62 -13.62 -1.60 -0.81
CA ARG A 62 -14.23 -1.13 0.45
C ARG A 62 -14.19 -2.19 1.56
N SER A 63 -13.16 -3.02 1.55
CA SER A 63 -12.93 -4.13 2.48
C SER A 63 -12.26 -3.68 3.77
N HIS A 64 -12.23 -2.37 4.06
CA HIS A 64 -11.78 -1.87 5.36
C HIS A 64 -12.63 -2.49 6.48
N ALA A 65 -11.99 -2.80 7.61
CA ALA A 65 -12.66 -3.42 8.74
C ALA A 65 -13.87 -2.58 9.18
N LYS A 66 -15.05 -3.21 9.23
CA LYS A 66 -16.29 -2.62 9.71
C LYS A 66 -16.79 -3.40 10.92
N VAL A 67 -17.15 -2.68 11.97
CA VAL A 67 -17.75 -3.29 13.16
C VAL A 67 -19.23 -3.52 12.89
N HIS A 68 -19.55 -4.67 12.30
CA HIS A 68 -20.91 -5.05 11.89
C HIS A 68 -21.92 -4.96 13.05
N LEU A 69 -21.51 -5.33 14.27
CA LEU A 69 -22.33 -5.23 15.48
C LEU A 69 -22.94 -3.83 15.70
N LEU A 70 -22.17 -2.78 15.38
CA LEU A 70 -22.63 -1.39 15.51
C LEU A 70 -23.33 -0.92 14.24
N VAL A 71 -22.73 -1.18 13.08
CA VAL A 71 -23.20 -0.67 11.78
C VAL A 71 -24.56 -1.24 11.39
N ASP A 72 -24.85 -2.49 11.73
CA ASP A 72 -26.12 -3.15 11.39
C ASP A 72 -27.29 -2.65 12.26
N ARG A 73 -27.01 -1.96 13.38
CA ARG A 73 -28.02 -1.31 14.24
C ARG A 73 -28.31 0.15 13.87
N MET A 74 -27.59 0.70 12.90
CA MET A 74 -27.74 2.11 12.49
C MET A 74 -28.83 2.27 11.41
N SER A 75 -29.49 3.42 11.38
CA SER A 75 -30.34 3.80 10.26
C SER A 75 -29.52 3.96 8.97
N GLU A 76 -30.15 3.79 7.81
CA GLU A 76 -29.44 3.91 6.53
C GLU A 76 -28.71 5.26 6.38
N THR A 77 -29.31 6.34 6.86
CA THR A 77 -28.72 7.68 6.81
C THR A 77 -27.47 7.77 7.66
N ALA A 78 -27.49 7.22 8.88
CA ALA A 78 -26.34 7.22 9.77
C ALA A 78 -25.20 6.35 9.22
N ARG A 79 -25.53 5.20 8.61
CA ARG A 79 -24.55 4.35 7.92
C ARG A 79 -23.90 5.04 6.72
N ARG A 80 -24.68 5.77 5.91
CA ARG A 80 -24.17 6.56 4.77
C ARG A 80 -23.26 7.70 5.24
N LEU A 81 -23.63 8.37 6.33
CA LEU A 81 -22.80 9.42 6.91
C LEU A 81 -21.49 8.86 7.43
N LEU A 82 -21.53 7.75 8.17
CA LEU A 82 -20.34 7.09 8.70
C LEU A 82 -19.40 6.60 7.59
N ASP A 83 -19.93 5.94 6.55
CA ASP A 83 -19.13 5.54 5.38
C ASP A 83 -18.44 6.76 4.73
N ARG A 84 -19.14 7.90 4.63
CA ARG A 84 -18.59 9.14 4.05
C ARG A 84 -17.51 9.77 4.92
N VAL A 85 -17.74 9.86 6.22
CA VAL A 85 -16.76 10.37 7.19
C VAL A 85 -15.51 9.49 7.20
N SER A 86 -15.67 8.17 7.24
CA SER A 86 -14.55 7.23 7.17
C SER A 86 -13.75 7.39 5.88
N ALA A 87 -14.41 7.56 4.73
CA ALA A 87 -13.74 7.80 3.46
C ALA A 87 -12.96 9.12 3.44
N LEU A 88 -13.54 10.19 4.00
CA LEU A 88 -12.87 11.50 4.10
C LEU A 88 -11.67 11.46 5.06
N LEU A 89 -11.82 10.86 6.24
CA LEU A 89 -10.74 10.69 7.20
C LEU A 89 -9.61 9.85 6.60
N GLY A 90 -9.95 8.76 5.92
CA GLY A 90 -8.99 7.95 5.17
C GLY A 90 -8.27 8.77 4.10
N ALA A 91 -9.00 9.57 3.31
CA ALA A 91 -8.41 10.41 2.28
C ALA A 91 -7.43 11.43 2.86
N VAL A 92 -7.78 12.08 3.98
CA VAL A 92 -6.91 13.01 4.70
C VAL A 92 -5.65 12.31 5.21
N PHE A 93 -5.79 11.13 5.82
CA PHE A 93 -4.66 10.34 6.30
C PHE A 93 -3.69 9.97 5.18
N PHE A 94 -4.18 9.39 4.08
CA PHE A 94 -3.32 9.02 2.96
C PHE A 94 -2.78 10.22 2.20
N ALA A 95 -3.49 11.35 2.17
CA ALA A 95 -2.98 12.60 1.60
C ALA A 95 -1.83 13.18 2.45
N ALA A 96 -1.91 13.09 3.78
CA ALA A 96 -0.81 13.50 4.66
C ALA A 96 0.43 12.61 4.45
N LEU A 97 0.25 11.30 4.33
CA LEU A 97 1.34 10.38 3.99
C LEU A 97 1.96 10.68 2.62
N LEU A 98 1.12 10.94 1.60
CA LEU A 98 1.58 11.32 0.27
C LEU A 98 2.36 12.63 0.31
N ALA A 99 1.86 13.66 1.00
CA ALA A 99 2.53 14.94 1.14
C ALA A 99 3.90 14.80 1.79
N GLY A 100 4.00 14.03 2.88
CA GLY A 100 5.28 13.75 3.55
C GLY A 100 6.24 12.95 2.65
N SER A 101 5.74 11.94 1.93
CA SER A 101 6.55 11.13 1.03
C SER A 101 7.04 11.92 -0.20
N VAL A 102 6.21 12.81 -0.75
CA VAL A 102 6.59 13.73 -1.84
C VAL A 102 7.60 14.77 -1.36
N TRP A 103 7.43 15.32 -0.15
CA TRP A 103 8.43 16.21 0.45
C TRP A 103 9.77 15.50 0.57
N LEU A 104 9.81 14.33 1.22
CA LEU A 104 11.04 13.54 1.35
C LEU A 104 11.67 13.20 -0.01
N MET A 105 10.84 12.90 -1.03
CA MET A 105 11.32 12.63 -2.37
C MET A 105 11.93 13.87 -3.04
N ALA A 106 11.37 15.06 -2.83
CA ALA A 106 11.89 16.31 -3.36
C ALA A 106 13.21 16.71 -2.68
N ASP A 107 13.29 16.59 -1.36
CA ASP A 107 14.48 16.91 -0.57
C ASP A 107 15.67 16.00 -0.95
N LEU A 108 15.40 14.71 -1.16
CA LEU A 108 16.41 13.71 -1.48
C LEU A 108 16.52 13.45 -2.99
N TRP A 109 15.91 14.30 -3.83
CA TRP A 109 15.86 14.07 -5.27
C TRP A 109 17.24 14.08 -5.91
N ASP A 110 18.18 14.88 -5.42
CA ASP A 110 19.54 14.98 -6.00
C ASP A 110 20.57 14.08 -5.30
N GLY A 111 20.21 13.44 -4.17
CA GLY A 111 21.12 12.65 -3.33
C GLY A 111 21.55 11.29 -3.90
N HIS A 112 21.03 10.86 -5.05
CA HIS A 112 21.31 9.59 -5.74
C HIS A 112 21.25 8.36 -4.81
N GLU A 113 20.29 8.36 -3.88
CA GLU A 113 20.15 7.31 -2.86
C GLU A 113 19.93 5.93 -3.51
N GLN A 114 20.92 5.06 -3.30
CA GLN A 114 20.86 3.64 -3.66
C GLN A 114 21.10 2.79 -2.43
N SER A 115 20.58 1.56 -2.46
CA SER A 115 20.87 0.59 -1.43
C SER A 115 22.33 0.11 -1.52
N GLU A 116 22.97 -0.13 -0.37
CA GLU A 116 24.42 -0.34 -0.30
C GLU A 116 24.86 -1.69 -0.89
N VAL A 117 24.03 -2.72 -0.79
CA VAL A 117 24.40 -4.08 -1.19
C VAL A 117 23.92 -4.41 -2.60
N VAL A 118 22.65 -4.12 -2.90
CA VAL A 118 22.00 -4.53 -4.16
C VAL A 118 21.91 -3.38 -5.17
N GLY A 119 22.11 -2.12 -4.74
CA GLY A 119 22.02 -0.96 -5.63
C GLY A 119 20.58 -0.59 -6.02
N VAL A 120 19.60 -0.91 -5.19
CA VAL A 120 18.19 -0.56 -5.41
C VAL A 120 18.04 0.97 -5.40
N SER A 121 17.43 1.52 -6.44
CA SER A 121 17.11 2.94 -6.51
C SER A 121 15.93 3.31 -5.60
N TRP A 122 16.21 3.98 -4.48
CA TRP A 122 15.18 4.42 -3.54
C TRP A 122 14.25 5.48 -4.14
N ARG A 123 14.75 6.26 -5.10
CA ARG A 123 13.94 7.21 -5.89
C ARG A 123 12.80 6.52 -6.63
N ALA A 124 13.12 5.42 -7.33
CA ALA A 124 12.11 4.66 -8.09
C ALA A 124 11.06 4.05 -7.15
N MET A 125 11.49 3.56 -5.98
CA MET A 125 10.61 2.99 -4.97
C MET A 125 9.65 4.06 -4.38
N ARG A 126 10.17 5.24 -4.04
CA ARG A 126 9.33 6.35 -3.55
C ARG A 126 8.36 6.84 -4.62
N LEU A 127 8.79 6.93 -5.88
CA LEU A 127 7.91 7.31 -6.98
C LEU A 127 6.75 6.31 -7.12
N PHE A 128 7.05 5.01 -7.11
CA PHE A 128 6.03 3.96 -7.13
C PHE A 128 5.04 4.11 -5.96
N ALA A 129 5.55 4.28 -4.73
CA ALA A 129 4.72 4.47 -3.55
C ALA A 129 3.80 5.69 -3.67
N ASN A 130 4.34 6.82 -4.15
CA ASN A 130 3.60 8.06 -4.34
C ASN A 130 2.47 7.92 -5.37
N VAL A 131 2.71 7.20 -6.47
CA VAL A 131 1.67 6.92 -7.47
C VAL A 131 0.54 6.09 -6.87
N VAL A 132 0.85 5.05 -6.09
CA VAL A 132 -0.17 4.21 -5.46
C VAL A 132 -0.93 4.96 -4.37
N LEU A 133 -0.24 5.76 -3.54
CA LEU A 133 -0.86 6.62 -2.53
C LEU A 133 -1.81 7.63 -3.16
N ALA A 134 -1.41 8.28 -4.27
CA ALA A 134 -2.29 9.18 -5.01
C ALA A 134 -3.54 8.45 -5.52
N ALA A 135 -3.40 7.23 -6.05
CA ALA A 135 -4.54 6.41 -6.47
C ALA A 135 -5.49 6.07 -5.31
N ILE A 136 -4.97 5.76 -4.12
CA ILE A 136 -5.76 5.52 -2.90
C ILE A 136 -6.54 6.78 -2.51
N VAL A 137 -5.89 7.95 -2.47
CA VAL A 137 -6.54 9.22 -2.14
C VAL A 137 -7.67 9.52 -3.12
N LEU A 138 -7.43 9.38 -4.42
CA LEU A 138 -8.44 9.60 -5.45
C LEU A 138 -9.62 8.61 -5.32
N ALA A 139 -9.33 7.34 -5.01
CA ALA A 139 -10.36 6.34 -4.76
C ALA A 139 -11.24 6.73 -3.56
N LEU A 140 -10.64 7.14 -2.44
CA LEU A 140 -11.37 7.53 -1.23
C LEU A 140 -12.20 8.80 -1.43
N LEU A 141 -11.65 9.82 -2.10
CA LEU A 141 -12.41 11.01 -2.48
C LEU A 141 -13.59 10.65 -3.39
N GLY A 142 -13.36 9.82 -4.41
CA GLY A 142 -14.42 9.32 -5.28
C GLY A 142 -15.52 8.58 -4.52
N GLN A 143 -15.17 7.81 -3.48
CA GLN A 143 -16.13 7.14 -2.61
C GLN A 143 -16.91 8.11 -1.71
N ALA A 144 -16.27 9.18 -1.23
CA ALA A 144 -16.90 10.20 -0.39
C ALA A 144 -17.89 11.08 -1.17
N PHE A 145 -17.66 11.29 -2.47
CA PHE A 145 -18.52 12.15 -3.31
C PHE A 145 -19.56 11.39 -4.14
N ARG A 146 -19.36 10.10 -4.44
CA ARG A 146 -20.37 9.30 -5.13
C ARG A 146 -21.56 9.02 -4.20
N ARG A 147 -22.70 9.65 -4.48
CA ARG A 147 -23.99 9.26 -3.91
C ARG A 147 -24.26 7.81 -4.33
N ARG A 148 -24.30 6.88 -3.38
CA ARG A 148 -24.86 5.54 -3.63
C ARG A 148 -26.29 5.75 -4.15
N LYS A 149 -26.55 5.36 -5.40
CA LYS A 149 -27.94 5.18 -5.85
C LYS A 149 -28.58 4.12 -4.93
N PRO A 150 -29.81 4.36 -4.47
CA PRO A 150 -30.53 3.42 -3.62
C PRO A 150 -30.67 2.05 -4.30
#